data_AF-A0A7X9GTJ6-F1
#
_entry.id   AF-A0A7X9GTJ6-F1
#
_cell.length_a   1.000
_cell.length_b   1.000
_cell.length_c   1.000
_cell.angle_alpha   90.00
_cell.angle_beta   90.00
_cell.angle_gamma   90.00
#
_symmetry.space_group_name_H-M   'P 1'
#
loop_
_entity.id
_entity.type
_entity.pdbx_description
1 polymer ?
#
loop_
_entity_poly.entity_id
_entity_poly.type
_entity_poly.pdbx_seq_one_letter_code
_entity_poly.pdbx_strand_id
1 'polypeptide(L)' 'MNDFVKSAESSPKGYAAAEAAGLRWLAEPRAVPVVEVVEEEKDSLRLAQLESVPPTP' A
#
# COMPACT_ATOMS: atom_id res chain seq x y z
N MET A 1 -6.03 -9.20 12.14
CA MET A 1 -5.85 -8.32 10.98
C MET A 1 -4.63 -8.85 10.26
N ASN A 2 -4.76 -9.22 9.00
CA ASN A 2 -3.69 -9.90 8.26
C ASN A 2 -2.96 -8.87 7.39
N ASP A 3 -1.65 -9.05 7.22
CA ASP A 3 -0.82 -8.13 6.45
C ASP A 3 -0.56 -8.67 5.04
N PHE A 4 -0.43 -7.77 4.07
CA PHE A 4 0.03 -8.06 2.72
C PHE A 4 1.38 -7.40 2.48
N VAL A 5 2.40 -8.17 2.08
CA VAL A 5 3.76 -7.67 1.87
C VAL A 5 4.11 -7.67 0.38
N LYS A 6 4.50 -6.51 -0.13
CA LYS A 6 5.08 -6.35 -1.47
C LYS A 6 6.60 -6.35 -1.35
N SER A 7 7.27 -7.29 -2.02
CA SER A 7 8.72 -7.25 -2.21
C SER A 7 9.08 -6.32 -3.36
N ALA A 8 10.15 -5.54 -3.17
CA ALA A 8 10.72 -4.62 -4.14
C ALA A 8 12.24 -4.82 -4.31
N GLU A 9 12.76 -6.01 -4.01
CA GLU A 9 14.21 -6.31 -4.02
C GLU A 9 14.92 -6.00 -5.35
N SER A 10 14.21 -6.13 -6.47
CA SER A 10 14.72 -5.82 -7.82
C SER A 10 14.31 -4.43 -8.33
N SER A 11 13.67 -3.62 -7.50
CA SER A 11 13.14 -2.31 -7.90
C SER A 11 14.18 -1.19 -7.74
N PRO A 12 14.02 -0.07 -8.47
CA PRO A 12 14.86 1.11 -8.26
C PRO A 12 14.78 1.63 -6.82
N LYS A 13 15.84 2.31 -6.38
CA LYS A 13 15.89 2.93 -5.05
C LYS A 13 14.69 3.86 -4.84
N GLY A 14 14.01 3.68 -3.72
CA GLY A 14 12.86 4.51 -3.33
C GLY A 14 11.53 4.07 -3.94
N TYR A 15 11.47 2.94 -4.63
CA TYR A 15 10.21 2.41 -5.18
C TYR A 15 9.13 2.21 -4.11
N ALA A 16 9.44 1.47 -3.04
CA ALA A 16 8.51 1.26 -1.93
C ALA A 16 8.13 2.56 -1.21
N ALA A 17 9.10 3.46 -1.02
CA ALA A 17 8.88 4.77 -0.40
C ALA A 17 7.95 5.68 -1.22
N ALA A 18 8.12 5.70 -2.55
CA ALA A 18 7.27 6.46 -3.44
C ALA A 18 5.82 5.96 -3.40
N GLU A 19 5.63 4.63 -3.38
CA GLU A 19 4.30 4.04 -3.27
C GLU A 19 3.65 4.35 -1.92
N ALA A 20 4.38 4.16 -0.81
CA ALA A 20 3.89 4.46 0.53
C ALA A 20 3.49 5.94 0.67
N ALA A 21 4.31 6.86 0.14
CA ALA A 21 3.99 8.28 0.10
C ALA A 21 2.74 8.58 -0.74
N GLY A 22 2.61 7.93 -1.91
CA GLY A 22 1.43 8.07 -2.78
C GLY A 22 0.14 7.60 -2.10
N LEU A 23 0.17 6.44 -1.42
CA LEU A 23 -0.98 5.92 -0.68
C LEU A 23 -1.37 6.85 0.48
N ARG A 24 -0.40 7.35 1.25
CA ARG A 24 -0.68 8.31 2.34
C ARG A 24 -1.24 9.63 1.82
N TRP A 25 -0.72 10.13 0.71
CA TRP A 25 -1.23 11.33 0.04
C TRP A 25 -2.67 11.15 -0.45
N LEU A 26 -2.99 10.01 -1.07
CA LEU A 26 -4.36 9.68 -1.49
C LEU A 26 -5.32 9.52 -0.31
N ALA A 27 -4.84 9.02 0.84
CA ALA A 27 -5.66 8.79 2.03
C ALA A 27 -6.03 10.10 2.78
N GLU A 28 -5.17 11.12 2.73
CA GLU A 28 -5.34 12.40 3.44
C GLU A 28 -6.71 13.07 3.19
N PRO A 29 -7.18 13.27 1.95
CA PRO A 29 -8.46 13.93 1.70
C PRO A 29 -9.68 13.08 2.08
N ARG A 30 -9.50 11.77 2.39
CA ARG A 30 -10.58 10.81 2.67
C ARG A 30 -11.67 10.76 1.59
N ALA A 31 -11.32 11.13 0.36
CA ALA A 31 -12.26 11.20 -0.75
C ALA A 31 -12.64 9.80 -1.27
N VAL A 32 -11.72 8.84 -1.16
CA VAL A 32 -11.93 7.43 -1.50
C VAL A 32 -11.30 6.55 -0.42
N PRO A 33 -11.81 5.33 -0.20
CA PRO A 33 -11.11 4.35 0.64
C PRO A 33 -9.73 4.03 0.05
N VAL A 34 -8.68 4.15 0.86
CA VAL A 34 -7.31 3.80 0.48
C VAL A 34 -6.81 2.76 1.48
N VAL A 35 -6.09 1.76 0.98
CA VAL A 35 -5.49 0.72 1.83
C VAL A 35 -4.51 1.36 2.83
N GLU A 36 -4.52 0.86 4.06
CA GLU A 36 -3.62 1.32 5.10
C GLU A 36 -2.19 0.83 4.82
N VAL A 37 -1.22 1.76 4.96
CA VAL A 37 0.20 1.43 5.00
C VAL A 37 0.58 1.07 6.43
N VAL A 38 0.92 -0.18 6.67
CA VAL A 38 1.30 -0.69 8.00
C VAL A 38 2.77 -0.39 8.29
N GLU A 39 3.66 -0.70 7.33
CA GLU A 39 5.10 -0.53 7.49
C GLU A 39 5.77 -0.29 6.13
N GLU A 40 6.75 0.59 6.11
CA GLU A 40 7.58 0.89 4.94
C GLU A 40 9.03 0.55 5.26
N GLU A 41 9.63 -0.33 4.46
CA GLU A 41 11.04 -0.65 4.54
C GLU A 41 11.75 -0.28 3.23
N LYS A 42 13.08 -0.44 3.21
CA LYS A 42 13.91 -0.06 2.06
C LYS A 42 13.51 -0.79 0.77
N ASP A 43 13.23 -2.10 0.88
CA ASP A 43 12.97 -2.99 -0.25
C ASP A 43 11.64 -3.75 -0.09
N SER A 44 10.77 -3.32 0.83
CA SER A 44 9.45 -3.93 1.07
C SER A 44 8.41 -2.90 1.50
N LEU A 45 7.13 -3.19 1.23
CA LEU A 45 5.99 -2.40 1.67
C LEU A 45 4.92 -3.33 2.24
N ARG A 46 4.55 -3.10 3.50
CA ARG A 46 3.52 -3.85 4.23
C ARG A 46 2.23 -3.04 4.28
N LEU A 47 1.15 -3.65 3.84
CA LEU A 47 -0.18 -3.07 3.74
C LEU A 47 -1.20 -3.89 4.53
N ALA A 48 -2.31 -3.28 4.93
CA ALA A 48 -3.45 -4.04 5.40
C ALA A 48 -3.98 -4.95 4.28
N GLN A 49 -4.20 -6.24 4.56
CA GLN A 49 -4.75 -7.15 3.57
C GLN A 49 -6.22 -6.81 3.29
N LEU A 50 -6.57 -6.64 2.01
CA LEU A 50 -7.94 -6.47 1.55
C LEU A 50 -8.52 -7.80 1.07
N GLU A 51 -9.79 -8.04 1.38
CA GLU A 51 -10.54 -9.15 0.82
C GLU A 51 -11.08 -8.78 -0.56
N SER A 52 -10.82 -9.63 -1.55
CA SER A 52 -11.38 -9.43 -2.89
C SER A 52 -12.87 -9.77 -2.89
N VAL A 53 -13.69 -8.84 -3.38
CA VAL A 53 -15.14 -9.00 -3.52
C VAL A 53 -15.56 -8.84 -4.98
N PRO A 54 -16.68 -9.44 -5.43
CA PRO A 54 -17.19 -9.21 -6.77
C PRO A 54 -17.62 -7.74 -6.97
N PRO A 55 -17.61 -7.22 -8.20
CA PRO A 55 -18.15 -5.89 -8.51
C PRO A 55 -19.62 -5.77 -8.11
N THR A 56 -20.04 -4.56 -7.71
CA THR A 56 -21.46 -4.24 -7.48
C THR A 56 -22.03 -3.55 -8.73
N PRO A 57 -23.32 -3.77 -9.08
CA PRO A 57 -23.99 -3.11 -10.20
C PRO A 57 -24.08 -1.59 -10.06
#